data_AF-A0A370WZA7-F1
#
_entry.id   AF-A0A370WZA7-F1
#
_cell.length_a   1.000
_cell.length_b   1.000
_cell.length_c   1.000
_cell.angle_alpha   90.00
_cell.angle_beta   90.00
_cell.angle_gamma   90.00
#
_symmetry.space_group_name_H-M   'P 1'
#
loop_
_entity.id
_entity.type
_entity.pdbx_description
1 polymer ?
#
loop_
_entity_poly.entity_id
_entity_poly.type
_entity_poly.pdbx_seq_one_letter_code
_entity_poly.pdbx_strand_id
1 'polypeptide(L)'
;MAPRKGKGRQAVRNNSGGFPAWAGVVIGILIGALVVVVLMRHSLVPMAPKGPQPNPEATAQPGSDEGLAPANGTTTPKKPQYDFYSVLSEKEVRIPDSEISAQAKAEQQQQLATQQQPAQNAAPTAPQLPPNAPRAVTQNITAAPQSAVAPPPAASSAQNGYLLQVGAFPSASDAETLKAKLALQGFVANVQSVSVGGQTYHRVRLGPFHSATDLESAKQRLASAGFPAIALKEGH
;
A
#
# COMPACT_ATOMS: atom_id res chain seq x y z
N MET A 1 -66.99 -41.32 52.15
CA MET A 1 -66.82 -39.86 51.96
C MET A 1 -66.07 -39.29 53.14
N ALA A 2 -64.82 -38.87 52.93
CA ALA A 2 -64.10 -37.96 53.81
C ALA A 2 -63.00 -37.27 52.98
N PRO A 3 -62.83 -35.95 53.08
CA PRO A 3 -61.95 -35.16 52.23
C PRO A 3 -60.57 -34.94 52.86
N ARG A 4 -59.68 -34.34 52.04
CA ARG A 4 -58.49 -33.50 52.37
C ARG A 4 -57.17 -34.12 51.90
N LYS A 5 -56.50 -33.46 50.94
CA LYS A 5 -55.29 -32.64 51.15
C LYS A 5 -54.55 -32.43 49.82
N GLY A 6 -54.26 -31.18 49.49
CA GLY A 6 -53.25 -30.83 48.51
C GLY A 6 -52.84 -29.38 48.74
N LYS A 7 -51.83 -29.19 49.57
CA LYS A 7 -51.34 -27.91 50.07
C LYS A 7 -50.83 -27.07 48.89
N GLY A 8 -51.36 -25.87 48.68
CA GLY A 8 -50.77 -24.88 47.77
C GLY A 8 -49.32 -24.64 48.18
N ARG A 9 -48.38 -25.04 47.30
CA ARG A 9 -46.96 -24.72 47.45
C ARG A 9 -46.78 -23.24 47.13
N GLN A 10 -46.80 -22.44 48.19
CA GLN A 10 -46.41 -21.04 48.17
C GLN A 10 -44.94 -20.96 47.74
N ALA A 11 -44.67 -20.31 46.61
CA ALA A 11 -43.32 -20.07 46.14
C ALA A 11 -42.64 -19.05 47.07
N VAL A 12 -41.74 -19.53 47.91
CA VAL A 12 -40.86 -18.67 48.70
C VAL A 12 -39.86 -18.03 47.72
N ARG A 13 -40.04 -16.73 47.45
CA ARG A 13 -39.00 -15.93 46.80
C ARG A 13 -37.87 -15.74 47.80
N ASN A 14 -36.87 -16.62 47.72
CA ASN A 14 -35.57 -16.45 48.34
C ASN A 14 -34.93 -15.18 47.77
N ASN A 15 -34.94 -14.09 48.53
CA ASN A 15 -34.12 -12.92 48.25
C ASN A 15 -32.71 -13.15 48.81
N SER A 16 -31.95 -14.04 48.18
CA SER A 16 -30.51 -14.15 48.44
C SER A 16 -29.84 -12.97 47.77
N GLY A 17 -29.24 -12.10 48.57
CA GLY A 17 -28.54 -10.87 48.16
C GLY A 17 -27.47 -11.13 47.10
N GLY A 18 -27.92 -11.21 45.85
CA GLY A 18 -27.07 -11.24 44.68
C GLY A 18 -26.37 -9.89 44.55
N PHE A 19 -25.10 -9.94 44.19
CA PHE A 19 -24.28 -8.77 43.93
C PHE A 19 -25.09 -7.69 43.21
N PRO A 20 -25.16 -6.46 43.76
CA PRO A 20 -26.01 -5.45 43.18
C PRO A 20 -25.54 -5.17 41.75
N ALA A 21 -26.46 -4.91 40.83
CA ALA A 21 -26.13 -4.75 39.41
C ALA A 21 -25.03 -3.69 39.14
N TRP A 22 -24.87 -2.72 40.04
CA TRP A 22 -23.79 -1.73 40.00
C TRP A 22 -22.40 -2.30 40.30
N ALA A 23 -22.29 -3.43 41.00
CA ALA A 23 -21.01 -4.08 41.27
C ALA A 23 -20.33 -4.52 39.98
N GLY A 24 -21.08 -4.98 38.98
CA GLY A 24 -20.53 -5.29 37.64
C GLY A 24 -19.95 -4.05 36.94
N VAL A 25 -20.57 -2.88 37.12
CA VAL A 25 -20.08 -1.61 36.56
C VAL A 25 -18.77 -1.20 37.22
N VAL A 26 -18.69 -1.30 38.55
CA VAL A 26 -17.46 -0.97 39.29
C VAL A 26 -16.32 -1.92 38.93
N ILE A 27 -16.61 -3.22 38.79
CA ILE A 27 -15.64 -4.21 38.32
C ILE A 27 -15.15 -3.88 36.90
N GLY A 28 -16.06 -3.50 36.00
CA GLY A 28 -15.70 -3.08 34.64
C GLY A 28 -14.79 -1.84 34.60
N ILE A 29 -15.09 -0.82 35.42
CA ILE A 29 -14.26 0.38 35.55
C ILE A 29 -12.86 0.05 36.07
N LEU A 30 -12.77 -0.81 37.10
CA LEU A 30 -11.48 -1.22 37.66
C LEU A 30 -10.63 -2.01 36.67
N ILE A 31 -11.24 -2.93 35.90
CA ILE A 31 -10.54 -3.67 34.86
C ILE A 31 -10.07 -2.73 33.74
N GLY A 32 -10.92 -1.79 33.31
CA GLY A 32 -10.56 -0.80 32.30
C GLY A 32 -9.41 0.11 32.73
N ALA A 33 -9.44 0.61 33.97
CA ALA A 33 -8.36 1.43 34.52
C ALA A 33 -7.03 0.66 34.59
N LEU A 34 -7.09 -0.62 34.96
CA LEU A 34 -5.90 -1.48 35.02
C LEU A 34 -5.28 -1.71 33.64
N VAL A 35 -6.10 -1.92 32.60
CA VAL A 35 -5.61 -2.03 31.20
C VAL A 35 -4.94 -0.73 30.75
N VAL A 36 -5.53 0.43 31.05
CA VAL A 36 -4.94 1.75 30.73
C VAL A 36 -3.60 1.94 31.43
N VAL A 37 -3.50 1.61 32.72
CA VAL A 37 -2.24 1.72 33.49
C VAL A 37 -1.16 0.78 32.93
N VAL A 38 -1.53 -0.44 32.53
CA VAL A 38 -0.59 -1.40 31.91
C VAL A 38 -0.10 -0.89 30.55
N LEU A 39 -0.99 -0.35 29.71
CA LEU A 39 -0.60 0.27 28.43
C LEU A 39 0.30 1.50 28.62
N MET A 40 0.05 2.29 29.66
CA MET A 40 0.82 3.49 29.99
C MET A 40 2.21 3.14 30.57
N ARG A 41 2.31 2.07 31.37
CA ARG A 41 3.59 1.53 31.88
C ARG A 41 4.41 0.83 30.78
N HIS A 42 3.75 0.22 29.79
CA HIS A 42 4.40 -0.47 28.67
C HIS A 42 4.63 0.48 27.45
N SER A 43 4.35 1.78 27.59
CA SER A 43 4.61 2.86 26.61
C SER A 43 4.23 2.56 25.15
N LEU A 44 3.05 1.98 24.92
CA LEU A 44 2.41 1.90 23.59
C LEU A 44 1.40 3.04 23.33
N VAL A 45 1.44 4.11 24.12
CA VAL A 45 0.63 5.32 23.88
C VAL A 45 1.51 6.37 23.22
N PRO A 46 1.29 6.74 21.94
CA PRO A 46 1.99 7.86 21.33
C PRO A 46 1.61 9.12 22.09
N MET A 47 2.63 9.76 22.63
CA MET A 47 2.59 10.99 23.41
C MET A 47 1.64 12.01 22.77
N ALA A 48 0.64 12.46 23.52
CA ALA A 48 -0.05 13.71 23.19
C ALA A 48 1.02 14.83 23.09
N PRO A 49 1.04 15.64 22.02
CA PRO A 49 2.05 16.68 21.87
C PRO A 49 1.84 17.71 22.97
N LYS A 50 2.74 17.74 23.95
CA LYS A 50 2.90 18.90 24.81
C LYS A 50 3.33 20.04 23.89
N GLY A 51 2.46 21.02 23.71
CA GLY A 51 2.80 22.26 23.04
C GLY A 51 3.97 22.95 23.74
N PRO A 52 4.70 23.85 23.04
CA PRO A 52 5.81 24.58 23.64
C PRO A 52 5.30 25.39 24.83
N GLN A 53 5.76 25.04 26.03
CA GLN A 53 5.53 25.89 27.19
C GLN A 53 6.40 27.14 27.04
N PRO A 54 5.85 28.35 27.25
CA PRO A 54 6.64 29.57 27.29
C PRO A 54 7.65 29.46 28.44
N ASN A 55 8.94 29.47 28.12
CA ASN A 55 10.01 29.58 29.09
C ASN A 55 10.23 31.07 29.39
N PRO A 56 9.84 31.59 30.57
CA PRO A 56 9.94 33.02 30.88
C PRO A 56 11.38 33.51 31.13
N GLU A 57 12.39 32.63 31.07
CA GLU A 57 13.78 32.96 31.44
C GLU A 57 14.79 32.83 30.30
N ALA A 58 14.36 32.82 29.02
CA ALA A 58 15.29 32.87 27.89
C ALA A 58 15.76 34.31 27.61
N THR A 59 16.69 34.82 28.43
CA THR A 59 17.43 36.05 28.15
C THR A 59 18.37 35.81 26.96
N ALA A 60 18.17 36.54 25.86
CA ALA A 60 19.08 36.54 24.72
C ALA A 60 20.44 37.13 25.13
N GLN A 61 21.54 36.46 24.80
CA GLN A 61 22.88 37.00 24.97
C GLN A 61 23.04 38.24 24.07
N PRO A 62 23.45 39.41 24.60
CA PRO A 62 23.71 40.59 23.78
C PRO A 62 25.00 40.35 22.99
N GLY A 63 24.87 40.20 21.67
CA GLY A 63 26.00 40.32 20.75
C GLY A 63 26.49 41.76 20.77
N SER A 64 27.75 41.93 21.14
CA SER A 64 28.49 43.18 21.22
C SER A 64 28.46 43.98 19.91
N ASP A 65 28.19 45.28 20.07
CA ASP A 65 28.22 46.34 19.08
C ASP A 65 29.60 46.51 18.41
N GLU A 66 29.63 46.74 17.09
CA GLU A 66 30.60 47.67 16.49
C GLU A 66 30.13 48.13 15.09
N GLY A 67 29.87 49.44 14.96
CA GLY A 67 30.21 50.20 13.75
C GLY A 67 29.11 50.60 12.76
N LEU A 68 28.80 51.92 12.80
CA LEU A 68 28.39 52.81 11.69
C LEU A 68 26.89 53.08 11.44
N ALA A 69 26.47 54.30 11.80
CA ALA A 69 25.24 54.99 11.39
C ALA A 69 25.52 55.93 10.18
N PRO A 70 24.58 56.76 9.69
CA PRO A 70 23.17 56.54 9.29
C PRO A 70 22.91 57.02 7.83
N ALA A 71 21.98 56.43 7.08
CA ALA A 71 21.44 57.07 5.87
C ALA A 71 20.08 56.50 5.45
N ASN A 72 19.19 57.42 5.06
CA ASN A 72 17.82 57.22 4.62
C ASN A 72 17.64 56.09 3.59
N GLY A 73 16.62 55.25 3.82
CA GLY A 73 16.17 54.27 2.84
C GLY A 73 15.16 53.31 3.44
N THR A 74 13.88 53.58 3.25
CA THR A 74 12.77 52.68 3.54
C THR A 74 12.97 51.33 2.85
N THR A 75 13.44 50.30 3.58
CA THR A 75 13.26 48.90 3.16
C THR A 75 13.05 48.02 4.38
N THR A 76 11.81 47.57 4.54
CA THR A 76 11.39 46.52 5.47
C THR A 76 12.12 45.22 5.12
N PRO A 77 12.85 44.54 6.03
CA PRO A 77 13.37 43.21 5.75
C PRO A 77 12.20 42.22 5.83
N LYS A 78 11.74 41.79 4.65
CA LYS A 78 10.73 40.76 4.47
C LYS A 78 11.29 39.44 5.02
N LYS A 79 10.56 38.85 5.98
CA LYS A 79 10.77 37.49 6.51
C LYS A 79 11.00 36.52 5.33
N PRO A 80 11.94 35.55 5.41
CA PRO A 80 12.00 34.49 4.42
C PRO A 80 10.71 33.66 4.52
N GLN A 81 9.77 33.93 3.62
CA GLN A 81 8.66 33.02 3.32
C GLN A 81 9.27 31.85 2.55
N TYR A 82 9.31 30.69 3.20
CA TYR A 82 9.82 29.45 2.65
C TYR A 82 8.76 28.88 1.68
N ASP A 83 8.97 29.09 0.39
CA ASP A 83 8.07 28.73 -0.71
C ASP A 83 8.28 27.27 -1.15
N PHE A 84 8.08 26.31 -0.24
CA PHE A 84 8.35 24.88 -0.51
C PHE A 84 7.11 24.01 -0.67
N TYR A 85 5.92 24.48 -0.27
CA TYR A 85 4.66 23.75 -0.49
C TYR A 85 3.91 24.23 -1.74
N SER A 86 4.38 25.29 -2.40
CA SER A 86 3.82 25.75 -3.67
C SER A 86 4.28 24.90 -4.87
N VAL A 87 5.36 24.11 -4.74
CA VAL A 87 5.90 23.28 -5.85
C VAL A 87 5.51 21.79 -5.74
N LEU A 88 4.53 21.43 -4.92
CA LEU A 88 3.99 20.06 -4.92
C LEU A 88 2.47 19.94 -4.91
N SER A 89 1.75 21.07 -4.92
CA SER A 89 0.27 21.06 -4.93
C SER A 89 -0.33 21.02 -6.35
N GLU A 90 0.49 21.14 -7.40
CA GLU A 90 0.01 21.28 -8.78
C GLU A 90 0.58 20.21 -9.71
N LYS A 91 0.36 18.93 -9.38
CA LYS A 91 0.43 17.83 -10.36
C LYS A 91 -0.28 16.53 -9.98
N GLU A 92 -1.31 16.57 -9.14
CA GLU A 92 -2.29 15.46 -9.12
C GLU A 92 -3.37 15.76 -10.16
N VAL A 93 -3.09 15.38 -11.42
CA VAL A 93 -4.12 15.33 -12.46
C VAL A 93 -4.88 14.02 -12.28
N ARG A 94 -6.07 14.12 -11.69
CA ARG A 94 -7.09 13.07 -11.73
C ARG A 94 -7.70 13.11 -13.12
N ILE A 95 -7.25 12.23 -14.02
CA ILE A 95 -7.84 12.10 -15.35
C ILE A 95 -9.27 11.58 -15.16
N PRO A 96 -10.32 12.36 -15.48
CA PRO A 96 -11.69 11.87 -15.40
C PRO A 96 -11.89 10.72 -16.40
N ASP A 97 -12.62 9.67 -16.02
CA ASP A 97 -12.96 8.50 -16.85
C ASP A 97 -13.44 8.86 -18.28
N SER A 98 -13.96 10.07 -18.47
CA SER A 98 -14.39 10.67 -19.74
C SER A 98 -13.29 10.73 -20.80
N GLU A 99 -12.06 11.13 -20.45
CA GLU A 99 -10.96 11.24 -21.42
C GLU A 99 -10.42 9.87 -21.81
N ILE A 100 -10.35 8.94 -20.86
CA ILE A 100 -9.94 7.54 -21.07
C ILE A 100 -10.92 6.85 -22.04
N SER A 101 -12.22 7.13 -21.88
CA SER A 101 -13.27 6.61 -22.76
C SER A 101 -13.21 7.19 -24.17
N ALA A 102 -12.90 8.50 -24.29
CA ALA A 102 -12.75 9.16 -25.59
C ALA A 102 -11.54 8.64 -26.37
N GLN A 103 -10.42 8.41 -25.66
CA GLN A 103 -9.18 7.90 -26.26
C GLN A 103 -9.31 6.43 -26.68
N ALA A 104 -9.95 5.58 -25.87
CA ALA A 104 -10.26 4.19 -26.21
C ALA A 104 -11.11 4.07 -27.49
N LYS A 105 -12.08 5.00 -27.68
CA LYS A 105 -12.93 5.02 -28.86
C LYS A 105 -12.20 5.51 -30.12
N ALA A 106 -11.21 6.39 -29.96
CA ALA A 106 -10.36 6.84 -31.06
C ALA A 106 -9.40 5.73 -31.52
N GLU A 107 -8.78 5.02 -30.57
CA GLU A 107 -7.88 3.89 -30.87
C GLU A 107 -8.62 2.73 -31.58
N GLN A 108 -9.85 2.42 -31.17
CA GLN A 108 -10.67 1.40 -31.86
C GLN A 108 -10.93 1.77 -33.33
N GLN A 109 -11.23 3.04 -33.62
CA GLN A 109 -11.46 3.49 -35.00
C GLN A 109 -10.18 3.43 -35.86
N GLN A 110 -9.02 3.66 -35.26
CA GLN A 110 -7.74 3.57 -35.97
C GLN A 110 -7.31 2.13 -36.26
N GLN A 111 -7.64 1.20 -35.37
CA GLN A 111 -7.45 -0.24 -35.59
C GLN A 111 -8.40 -0.79 -36.67
N LEU A 112 -9.63 -0.29 -36.75
CA LEU A 112 -10.58 -0.60 -37.82
C LEU A 112 -10.12 -0.05 -39.19
N ALA A 113 -9.45 1.10 -39.21
CA ALA A 113 -8.88 1.68 -40.44
C ALA A 113 -7.65 0.93 -40.94
N THR A 114 -6.80 0.45 -40.02
CA THR A 114 -5.58 -0.30 -40.38
C THR A 114 -5.88 -1.70 -40.91
N GLN A 115 -7.03 -2.30 -40.53
CA GLN A 115 -7.49 -3.58 -41.08
C GLN A 115 -8.16 -3.48 -42.46
N GLN A 116 -8.40 -2.26 -42.98
CA GLN A 116 -9.02 -2.04 -44.29
C GLN A 116 -8.04 -1.65 -45.40
N GLN A 117 -6.72 -1.58 -45.14
CA GLN A 117 -5.75 -1.38 -46.21
C GLN A 117 -5.46 -2.73 -46.89
N PRO A 118 -5.87 -2.92 -48.16
CA PRO A 118 -5.71 -4.21 -48.84
C PRO A 118 -4.24 -4.47 -49.18
N ALA A 119 -3.88 -5.74 -49.05
CA ALA A 119 -2.67 -6.34 -49.58
C ALA A 119 -2.41 -5.93 -51.04
N GLN A 120 -1.43 -5.06 -51.26
CA GLN A 120 -0.77 -4.90 -52.53
C GLN A 120 0.74 -4.83 -52.26
N ASN A 121 1.34 -6.01 -52.18
CA ASN A 121 2.70 -6.35 -52.63
C ASN A 121 3.03 -7.81 -52.25
N ALA A 122 2.04 -8.72 -52.38
CA ALA A 122 2.29 -10.15 -52.40
C ALA A 122 2.72 -10.55 -53.82
N ALA A 123 4.02 -10.54 -54.09
CA ALA A 123 4.58 -11.34 -55.17
C ALA A 123 4.83 -12.77 -54.62
N PRO A 124 4.28 -13.82 -55.25
CA PRO A 124 4.50 -15.19 -54.81
C PRO A 124 5.86 -15.68 -55.33
N THR A 125 6.82 -15.90 -54.44
CA THR A 125 7.99 -16.72 -54.76
C THR A 125 7.80 -18.08 -54.10
N ALA A 126 7.63 -19.08 -54.95
CA ALA A 126 7.35 -20.47 -54.62
C ALA A 126 8.42 -21.14 -53.74
N PRO A 127 8.05 -22.20 -52.99
CA PRO A 127 8.93 -22.97 -52.13
C PRO A 127 9.93 -23.81 -52.93
N GLN A 128 11.21 -23.78 -52.55
CA GLN A 128 12.23 -24.71 -53.05
C GLN A 128 13.03 -25.31 -51.88
N LEU A 129 13.00 -26.63 -51.79
CA LEU A 129 13.74 -27.52 -50.90
C LEU A 129 14.10 -28.79 -51.72
N PRO A 130 15.14 -29.57 -51.35
CA PRO A 130 16.49 -29.58 -51.94
C PRO A 130 16.77 -30.88 -52.74
N PRO A 131 17.97 -31.08 -53.35
CA PRO A 131 18.96 -31.98 -52.70
C PRO A 131 20.45 -31.77 -53.10
N ASN A 132 21.36 -31.63 -52.13
CA ASN A 132 22.59 -32.44 -51.99
C ASN A 132 23.60 -31.86 -50.95
N ALA A 133 24.21 -32.80 -50.22
CA ALA A 133 25.12 -32.74 -49.06
C ALA A 133 26.46 -31.99 -49.30
N PRO A 134 27.38 -31.78 -48.30
CA PRO A 134 27.47 -32.38 -46.95
C PRO A 134 27.74 -31.43 -45.77
N ARG A 135 27.60 -32.03 -44.58
CA ARG A 135 27.90 -31.49 -43.24
C ARG A 135 29.28 -30.82 -43.16
N ALA A 136 29.32 -29.60 -42.65
CA ALA A 136 30.47 -29.08 -41.91
C ALA A 136 30.05 -28.87 -40.46
N VAL A 137 30.53 -29.78 -39.61
CA VAL A 137 30.55 -29.63 -38.17
C VAL A 137 31.64 -28.62 -37.85
N THR A 138 31.28 -27.47 -37.29
CA THR A 138 32.21 -26.62 -36.55
C THR A 138 31.63 -26.39 -35.16
N GLN A 139 32.03 -27.28 -34.26
CA GLN A 139 32.01 -27.00 -32.83
C GLN A 139 33.08 -25.96 -32.57
N ASN A 140 32.69 -24.73 -32.23
CA ASN A 140 33.57 -23.80 -31.54
C ASN A 140 33.07 -23.66 -30.10
N ILE A 141 33.35 -24.67 -29.29
CA ILE A 141 33.52 -24.47 -27.85
C ILE A 141 34.91 -23.84 -27.68
N THR A 142 34.96 -22.52 -27.61
CA THR A 142 36.10 -21.79 -27.08
C THR A 142 35.67 -21.16 -25.77
N ALA A 143 36.15 -21.75 -24.68
CA ALA A 143 36.21 -21.12 -23.39
C ALA A 143 37.28 -20.02 -23.42
N ALA A 144 36.85 -18.78 -23.18
CA ALA A 144 37.70 -17.72 -22.68
C ALA A 144 36.92 -17.00 -21.56
N PRO A 145 37.43 -16.98 -20.32
CA PRO A 145 36.77 -16.29 -19.23
C PRO A 145 37.03 -14.78 -19.35
N GLN A 146 36.14 -13.99 -18.75
CA GLN A 146 36.23 -12.55 -18.51
C GLN A 146 35.59 -11.65 -19.58
N SER A 147 34.30 -11.42 -19.39
CA SER A 147 33.78 -10.06 -19.34
C SER A 147 32.83 -9.98 -18.15
N ALA A 148 33.05 -8.94 -17.35
CA ALA A 148 32.39 -8.69 -16.09
C ALA A 148 30.88 -8.93 -16.17
N VAL A 149 30.36 -9.67 -15.19
CA VAL A 149 28.94 -9.76 -14.91
C VAL A 149 28.49 -8.36 -14.47
N ALA A 150 28.16 -7.52 -15.44
CA ALA A 150 27.15 -6.51 -15.22
C ALA A 150 25.94 -7.28 -14.67
N PRO A 151 25.38 -6.91 -13.50
CA PRO A 151 24.14 -7.51 -13.06
C PRO A 151 23.16 -7.37 -14.24
N PRO A 152 22.42 -8.44 -14.62
CA PRO A 152 21.39 -8.29 -15.63
C PRO A 152 20.58 -7.07 -15.22
N PRO A 153 20.35 -6.09 -16.12
CA PRO A 153 19.54 -4.94 -15.78
C PRO A 153 18.29 -5.52 -15.16
N ALA A 154 18.06 -5.21 -13.88
CA ALA A 154 16.84 -5.59 -13.20
C ALA A 154 15.76 -5.23 -14.20
N ALA A 155 15.05 -6.23 -14.72
CA ALA A 155 13.93 -6.01 -15.60
C ALA A 155 12.94 -5.27 -14.72
N SER A 156 13.09 -3.94 -14.69
CA SER A 156 12.11 -3.02 -14.19
C SER A 156 10.83 -3.49 -14.84
N SER A 157 9.89 -3.93 -14.01
CA SER A 157 8.60 -4.48 -14.37
C SER A 157 7.69 -3.44 -15.04
N ALA A 158 8.26 -2.59 -15.89
CA ALA A 158 7.64 -1.53 -16.66
C ALA A 158 7.09 -2.08 -17.98
N GLN A 159 6.35 -3.19 -17.92
CA GLN A 159 5.50 -3.64 -19.01
C GLN A 159 4.05 -3.63 -18.52
N ASN A 160 3.41 -2.46 -18.58
CA ASN A 160 1.97 -2.22 -18.44
C ASN A 160 1.21 -3.25 -17.57
N GLY A 161 1.72 -3.50 -16.37
CA GLY A 161 1.22 -4.52 -15.47
C GLY A 161 0.20 -3.93 -14.52
N TYR A 162 -0.88 -4.67 -14.29
CA TYR A 162 -1.80 -4.39 -13.20
C TYR A 162 -1.31 -5.14 -11.96
N LEU A 163 -1.19 -4.47 -10.82
CA LEU A 163 -0.77 -5.08 -9.56
C LEU A 163 -1.92 -4.97 -8.55
N LEU A 164 -1.97 -5.91 -7.62
CA LEU A 164 -2.95 -5.86 -6.55
C LEU A 164 -2.23 -5.83 -5.19
N GLN A 165 -2.33 -4.73 -4.46
CA GLN A 165 -1.70 -4.58 -3.15
C GLN A 165 -2.69 -4.96 -2.04
N VAL A 166 -2.32 -5.95 -1.23
CA VAL A 166 -3.19 -6.47 -0.15
C VAL A 166 -2.94 -5.74 1.17
N GLY A 167 -1.72 -5.25 1.38
CA GLY A 167 -1.37 -4.51 2.60
C GLY A 167 0.09 -4.11 2.65
N ALA A 168 0.42 -3.29 3.64
CA ALA A 168 1.78 -2.89 4.00
C ALA A 168 1.94 -3.03 5.51
N PHE A 169 2.95 -3.78 5.94
CA PHE A 169 3.19 -4.08 7.36
C PHE A 169 4.54 -3.51 7.80
N PRO A 170 4.68 -2.98 9.02
CA PRO A 170 5.97 -2.54 9.55
C PRO A 170 6.89 -3.72 9.91
N SER A 171 6.34 -4.93 10.02
CA SER A 171 7.03 -6.17 10.42
C SER A 171 7.07 -7.16 9.26
N ALA A 172 8.24 -7.75 9.03
CA ALA A 172 8.44 -8.76 7.99
C ALA A 172 7.62 -10.03 8.26
N SER A 173 7.61 -10.50 9.51
CA SER A 173 6.90 -11.73 9.91
C SER A 173 5.39 -11.64 9.69
N ASP A 174 4.79 -10.47 9.92
CA ASP A 174 3.36 -10.25 9.67
C ASP A 174 3.04 -10.28 8.17
N ALA A 175 3.89 -9.68 7.35
CA ALA A 175 3.76 -9.72 5.89
C ALA A 175 3.93 -11.15 5.34
N GLU A 176 4.87 -11.92 5.88
CA GLU A 176 5.08 -13.33 5.51
C GLU A 176 3.91 -14.22 5.93
N THR A 177 3.36 -13.98 7.12
CA THR A 177 2.16 -14.69 7.58
C THR A 177 0.98 -14.43 6.66
N LEU A 178 0.78 -13.18 6.21
CA LEU A 178 -0.27 -12.87 5.25
C LEU A 178 0.01 -13.55 3.90
N LYS A 179 1.25 -13.50 3.40
CA LYS A 179 1.65 -14.21 2.17
C LYS A 179 1.36 -15.71 2.26
N ALA A 180 1.67 -16.35 3.38
CA ALA A 180 1.39 -17.76 3.60
C ALA A 180 -0.12 -18.04 3.57
N LYS A 181 -0.93 -17.22 4.26
CA LYS A 181 -2.40 -17.33 4.22
C LYS A 181 -2.94 -17.18 2.80
N LEU A 182 -2.42 -16.22 2.04
CA LEU A 182 -2.79 -16.01 0.64
C LEU A 182 -2.41 -17.20 -0.24
N ALA A 183 -1.22 -17.76 -0.04
CA ALA A 183 -0.76 -18.94 -0.78
C ALA A 183 -1.64 -20.16 -0.51
N LEU A 184 -2.10 -20.35 0.74
CA LEU A 184 -3.06 -21.41 1.08
C LEU A 184 -4.42 -21.22 0.40
N GLN A 185 -4.82 -19.98 0.09
CA GLN A 185 -6.00 -19.67 -0.71
C GLN A 185 -5.74 -19.77 -2.23
N GLY A 186 -4.53 -20.19 -2.63
CA GLY A 186 -4.13 -20.32 -4.03
C GLY A 186 -3.67 -19.01 -4.68
N PHE A 187 -3.44 -17.94 -3.89
CA PHE A 187 -2.94 -16.67 -4.41
C PHE A 187 -1.42 -16.55 -4.25
N VAL A 188 -0.74 -16.15 -5.33
CA VAL A 188 0.71 -15.92 -5.31
C VAL A 188 0.97 -14.46 -4.93
N ALA A 189 1.36 -14.25 -3.69
CA ALA A 189 1.77 -12.93 -3.18
C ALA A 189 3.28 -12.84 -2.97
N ASN A 190 3.82 -11.64 -3.15
CA ASN A 190 5.21 -11.31 -2.96
C ASN A 190 5.36 -10.18 -1.93
N VAL A 191 6.38 -10.28 -1.08
CA VAL A 191 6.68 -9.28 -0.05
C VAL A 191 7.83 -8.43 -0.55
N GLN A 192 7.64 -7.12 -0.59
CA GLN A 192 8.70 -6.18 -0.95
C GLN A 192 8.93 -5.20 0.19
N SER A 193 10.19 -5.10 0.61
CA SER A 193 10.64 -4.13 1.60
C SER A 193 10.88 -2.77 0.94
N VAL A 194 10.23 -1.73 1.43
CA VAL A 194 10.40 -0.35 0.95
C VAL A 194 10.61 0.56 2.15
N SER A 195 11.59 1.46 2.09
CA SER A 195 11.81 2.49 3.10
C SER A 195 11.15 3.78 2.64
N VAL A 196 10.15 4.25 3.38
CA VAL A 196 9.43 5.50 3.08
C VAL A 196 9.57 6.41 4.30
N GLY A 197 10.23 7.55 4.13
CA GLY A 197 10.41 8.52 5.22
C GLY A 197 11.25 7.99 6.40
N GLY A 198 12.19 7.06 6.15
CA GLY A 198 13.04 6.48 7.20
C GLY A 198 12.43 5.28 7.94
N GLN A 199 11.19 4.89 7.61
CA GLN A 199 10.54 3.72 8.18
C GLN A 199 10.44 2.60 7.12
N THR A 200 10.84 1.39 7.50
CA THR A 200 10.80 0.21 6.62
C THR A 200 9.41 -0.42 6.68
N TYR A 201 8.80 -0.61 5.51
CA TYR A 201 7.52 -1.27 5.33
C TYR A 201 7.67 -2.48 4.41
N HIS A 202 6.95 -3.54 4.73
CA HIS A 202 6.85 -4.78 3.96
C HIS A 202 5.50 -4.82 3.26
N ARG A 203 5.51 -4.54 1.95
CA ARG A 203 4.30 -4.51 1.12
C ARG A 203 4.03 -5.88 0.54
N VAL A 204 2.85 -6.41 0.81
CA VAL A 204 2.35 -7.66 0.22
C VAL A 204 1.60 -7.33 -1.05
N ARG A 205 2.14 -7.74 -2.20
CA ARG A 205 1.58 -7.49 -3.53
C ARG A 205 1.31 -8.81 -4.22
N LEU A 206 0.22 -8.92 -4.95
CA LEU A 206 -0.08 -10.05 -5.82
C LEU A 206 0.41 -9.73 -7.23
N GLY A 207 0.77 -10.79 -7.94
CA GLY A 207 1.53 -10.76 -9.18
C GLY A 207 1.04 -9.78 -10.26
N PRO A 208 1.87 -9.57 -11.29
CA PRO A 208 1.49 -8.76 -12.43
C PRO A 208 0.34 -9.44 -13.17
N PHE A 209 -0.79 -8.76 -13.23
CA PHE A 209 -1.96 -9.11 -14.01
C PHE A 209 -1.88 -8.39 -15.37
N HIS A 210 -2.19 -9.11 -16.44
CA HIS A 210 -2.04 -8.62 -17.81
C HIS A 210 -3.30 -7.89 -18.33
N SER A 211 -4.41 -7.96 -17.58
CA SER A 211 -5.70 -7.38 -17.96
C SER A 211 -6.46 -6.89 -16.73
N ALA A 212 -7.23 -5.82 -16.90
CA ALA A 212 -8.13 -5.30 -15.87
C ALA A 212 -9.20 -6.33 -15.45
N THR A 213 -9.67 -7.18 -16.37
CA THR A 213 -10.65 -8.22 -16.07
C THR A 213 -10.09 -9.27 -15.11
N ASP A 214 -8.83 -9.66 -15.28
CA ASP A 214 -8.17 -10.64 -14.42
C ASP A 214 -7.91 -10.05 -13.03
N LEU A 215 -7.51 -8.77 -12.97
CA LEU A 215 -7.37 -8.03 -11.72
C LEU A 215 -8.68 -7.97 -10.93
N GLU A 216 -9.80 -7.63 -11.59
CA GLU A 216 -11.09 -7.50 -10.90
C GLU A 216 -11.56 -8.86 -10.39
N SER A 217 -11.37 -9.91 -11.19
CA SER A 217 -11.66 -11.29 -10.78
C SER A 217 -10.82 -11.72 -9.57
N ALA A 218 -9.52 -11.42 -9.57
CA ALA A 218 -8.63 -11.71 -8.44
C ALA A 218 -9.04 -10.92 -7.19
N LYS A 219 -9.35 -9.63 -7.33
CA LYS A 219 -9.84 -8.76 -6.25
C LYS A 219 -11.13 -9.30 -5.63
N GLN A 220 -12.08 -9.74 -6.45
CA GLN A 220 -13.34 -10.31 -5.98
C GLN A 220 -13.13 -11.60 -5.18
N ARG A 221 -12.23 -12.47 -5.64
CA ARG A 221 -11.88 -13.71 -4.91
C ARG A 221 -11.17 -13.40 -3.59
N LEU A 222 -10.28 -12.42 -3.56
CA LEU A 222 -9.64 -11.95 -2.32
C LEU A 222 -10.64 -11.37 -1.33
N ALA A 223 -11.57 -10.55 -1.80
CA ALA A 223 -12.63 -9.99 -0.98
C ALA A 223 -13.51 -11.10 -0.39
N SER A 224 -13.81 -12.14 -1.18
CA SER A 224 -14.56 -13.32 -0.72
C SER A 224 -13.79 -14.16 0.30
N ALA A 225 -12.46 -14.17 0.23
CA ALA A 225 -11.58 -14.76 1.24
C ALA A 225 -11.36 -13.86 2.47
N GLY A 226 -11.95 -12.66 2.49
CA GLY A 226 -11.86 -11.71 3.61
C GLY A 226 -10.60 -10.83 3.60
N PHE A 227 -9.86 -10.78 2.49
CA PHE A 227 -8.65 -9.97 2.36
C PHE A 227 -8.94 -8.74 1.48
N PRO A 228 -8.88 -7.51 2.03
CA PRO A 228 -9.01 -6.30 1.22
C PRO A 228 -7.80 -6.14 0.31
N ALA A 229 -8.03 -5.70 -0.93
CA ALA A 229 -6.95 -5.49 -1.89
C ALA A 229 -7.21 -4.24 -2.74
N ILE A 230 -6.14 -3.51 -3.04
CA ILE A 230 -6.15 -2.27 -3.80
C ILE A 230 -5.53 -2.53 -5.17
N ALA A 231 -6.27 -2.21 -6.22
CA ALA A 231 -5.80 -2.27 -7.59
C ALA A 231 -4.86 -1.11 -7.88
N LEU A 232 -3.61 -1.40 -8.25
CA LEU A 232 -2.65 -0.43 -8.75
C LEU A 232 -2.42 -0.72 -10.22
N LYS A 233 -2.81 0.23 -11.08
CA LYS A 233 -2.34 0.26 -12.47
C LYS A 233 -0.97 0.93 -12.47
N GLU A 234 0.06 0.23 -12.93
CA GLU A 234 1.36 0.86 -13.17
C GLU A 234 1.19 1.84 -14.34
N GLY A 235 1.06 3.13 -14.00
CA GLY A 235 0.90 4.21 -14.96
C GLY A 235 2.24 4.61 -15.56
N HIS A 236 2.22 5.00 -16.83
CA HIS A 236 3.32 5.69 -17.50
C HIS A 236 3.44 7.13 -17.01
#